data_AF-A0A6C0FAK4-F1
#
_entry.id   AF-A0A6C0FAK4-F1
#
_cell.length_a   1.000
_cell.length_b   1.000
_cell.length_c   1.000
_cell.angle_alpha   90.00
_cell.angle_beta   90.00
_cell.angle_gamma   90.00
#
_symmetry.space_group_name_H-M   'P 1'
#
loop_
_entity.id
_entity.type
_entity.pdbx_description
1 polymer ?
#
loop_
_entity_poly.entity_id
_entity_poly.type
_entity_poly.pdbx_seq_one_letter_code
_entity_poly.pdbx_strand_id
1 'polypeptide(L)'
;MTSTHETSLEAQYKSALKDYQEKRQDFYTEVLKNKKSFNKESPKYIAYMKSNEKLERLGQEIIGVQSSNTEHSSLYSVPDTQSDSHFQLMRHIHLLRHERDTSDDMLNRYGTISGNVIVAQQYAQSERMKQSIWLTICVLIVIFAAKSFLYPQSFVDVFNTTIFGLIIFLIVYVTENMGGYNMFAIWLLLMSSLGVYIFKHMADRQ
;
A
#
# COMPACT_ATOMS: atom_id res chain seq x y z
N MET A 1 19.27 31.53 0.13
CA MET A 1 18.11 32.42 -0.09
C MET A 1 16.98 31.53 -0.59
N THR A 2 16.10 31.06 0.29
CA THR A 2 14.83 30.42 -0.12
C THR A 2 14.08 31.44 -0.96
N SER A 3 13.77 31.08 -2.21
CA SER A 3 13.13 32.04 -3.12
C SER A 3 11.75 32.42 -2.57
N THR A 4 11.35 33.68 -2.72
CA THR A 4 10.00 34.18 -2.37
C THR A 4 8.88 33.36 -3.01
N HIS A 5 9.21 32.64 -4.10
CA HIS A 5 8.33 31.71 -4.78
C HIS A 5 8.09 30.41 -3.99
N GLU A 6 9.13 29.85 -3.37
CA GLU A 6 9.06 28.61 -2.58
C GLU A 6 8.21 28.79 -1.32
N THR A 7 8.36 29.92 -0.63
CA THR A 7 7.55 30.28 0.54
C THR A 7 6.07 30.54 0.17
N SER A 8 5.81 31.08 -1.01
CA SER A 8 4.45 31.24 -1.54
C SER A 8 3.80 29.89 -1.88
N LEU A 9 4.57 28.98 -2.47
CA LEU A 9 4.10 27.66 -2.88
C LEU A 9 3.76 26.76 -1.68
N GLU A 10 4.58 26.78 -0.63
CA GLU A 10 4.31 26.06 0.62
C GLU A 10 3.03 26.57 1.31
N ALA A 11 2.82 27.88 1.34
CA ALA A 11 1.60 28.48 1.90
C ALA A 11 0.36 28.06 1.10
N GLN A 12 0.45 28.05 -0.23
CA GLN A 12 -0.61 27.58 -1.11
C GLN A 12 -0.90 26.09 -0.91
N TYR A 13 0.13 25.25 -0.78
CA TYR A 13 -0.01 23.83 -0.51
C TYR A 13 -0.69 23.58 0.83
N LYS A 14 -0.28 24.29 1.90
CA LYS A 14 -0.91 24.18 3.23
C LYS A 14 -2.38 24.59 3.21
N SER A 15 -2.72 25.64 2.47
CA SER A 15 -4.11 26.06 2.27
C SER A 15 -4.91 25.02 1.49
N ALA A 16 -4.36 24.48 0.41
CA ALA A 16 -4.99 23.43 -0.38
C ALA A 16 -5.17 22.13 0.41
N LEU A 17 -4.23 21.78 1.29
CA LEU A 17 -4.32 20.61 2.16
C LEU A 17 -5.52 20.72 3.10
N LYS A 18 -5.73 21.91 3.69
CA LYS A 18 -6.89 22.17 4.56
C LYS A 18 -8.20 22.06 3.80
N ASP A 19 -8.30 22.67 2.62
CA ASP A 19 -9.49 22.58 1.76
C ASP A 19 -9.77 21.13 1.35
N TYR A 20 -8.75 20.39 0.92
CA TYR A 20 -8.86 18.95 0.62
C TYR A 20 -9.40 18.15 1.81
N GLN A 21 -8.82 18.33 3.00
CA GLN A 21 -9.25 17.63 4.21
C GLN A 21 -10.71 17.92 4.55
N GLU A 22 -11.14 19.18 4.43
CA GLU A 22 -12.52 19.59 4.68
C GLU A 22 -13.49 18.96 3.68
N LYS A 23 -13.20 19.05 2.38
CA LYS A 23 -14.05 18.45 1.32
C LYS A 23 -14.10 16.94 1.43
N ARG A 24 -12.98 16.28 1.73
CA ARG A 24 -12.89 14.84 1.94
C ARG A 24 -13.77 14.42 3.12
N GLN A 25 -13.65 15.12 4.25
CA GLN A 25 -14.42 14.82 5.44
C GLN A 25 -15.91 15.01 5.21
N ASP A 26 -16.32 16.09 4.55
CA ASP A 26 -17.72 16.33 4.20
C ASP A 26 -18.26 15.23 3.27
N PHE A 27 -17.52 14.86 2.23
CA PHE A 27 -17.90 13.80 1.29
C PHE A 27 -18.09 12.45 2.00
N TYR A 28 -17.09 11.98 2.75
CA TYR A 28 -17.19 10.69 3.43
C TYR A 28 -18.19 10.70 4.59
N THR A 29 -18.43 11.84 5.23
CA THR A 29 -19.52 11.96 6.21
C THR A 29 -20.87 11.72 5.55
N GLU A 30 -21.11 12.31 4.38
CA GLU A 30 -22.35 12.08 3.65
C GLU A 30 -22.51 10.64 3.17
N VAL A 31 -21.42 10.04 2.65
CA VAL A 31 -21.43 8.66 2.15
C VAL A 31 -21.63 7.63 3.26
N LEU A 32 -20.87 7.77 4.36
CA LEU A 32 -20.79 6.73 5.40
C LEU A 32 -21.82 6.95 6.52
N LYS A 33 -21.97 8.20 6.98
CA LYS A 33 -22.87 8.52 8.10
C LYS A 33 -24.29 8.77 7.61
N ASN A 34 -24.43 9.58 6.56
CA ASN A 34 -25.75 9.93 6.02
C ASN A 34 -26.23 8.97 4.93
N LYS A 35 -25.42 7.94 4.60
CA LYS A 35 -25.73 6.86 3.65
C LYS A 35 -26.16 7.35 2.26
N LYS A 36 -25.66 8.50 1.83
CA LYS A 36 -25.92 9.03 0.49
C LYS A 36 -25.05 8.33 -0.55
N SER A 37 -25.56 8.26 -1.77
CA SER A 37 -24.80 7.85 -2.94
C SER A 37 -24.45 9.06 -3.79
N PHE A 38 -23.25 9.05 -4.37
CA PHE A 38 -22.78 10.10 -5.27
C PHE A 38 -22.28 9.50 -6.58
N ASN A 39 -22.45 10.21 -7.68
CA ASN A 39 -21.95 9.87 -9.00
C ASN A 39 -20.93 10.92 -9.48
N LYS A 40 -20.40 10.75 -10.70
CA LYS A 40 -19.42 11.69 -11.30
C LYS A 40 -19.93 13.13 -11.42
N GLU A 41 -21.24 13.32 -11.54
CA GLU A 41 -21.89 14.63 -11.72
C GLU A 41 -22.24 15.31 -10.39
N SER A 42 -22.09 14.59 -9.27
CA SER A 42 -22.48 15.09 -7.96
C SER A 42 -21.60 16.27 -7.53
N PRO A 43 -22.17 17.44 -7.15
CA PRO A 43 -21.38 18.62 -6.79
C PRO A 43 -20.38 18.37 -5.65
N LYS A 44 -20.75 17.53 -4.66
CA LYS A 44 -19.86 17.14 -3.57
C LYS A 44 -18.69 16.28 -4.05
N TYR A 45 -18.94 15.33 -4.94
CA TYR A 45 -17.88 14.49 -5.54
C TYR A 45 -16.93 15.35 -6.37
N ILE A 46 -17.46 16.22 -7.23
CA ILE A 46 -16.67 17.13 -8.07
C ILE A 46 -15.80 18.05 -7.21
N ALA A 47 -16.38 18.69 -6.17
CA ALA A 47 -15.65 19.57 -5.28
C ALA A 47 -14.52 18.83 -4.55
N TYR A 48 -14.78 17.59 -4.13
CA TYR A 48 -13.80 16.73 -3.49
C TYR A 48 -12.66 16.32 -4.44
N MET A 49 -12.96 15.85 -5.65
CA MET A 49 -11.93 15.46 -6.62
C MET A 49 -11.10 16.66 -7.08
N LYS A 50 -11.72 17.84 -7.25
CA LYS A 50 -11.01 19.06 -7.64
C LYS A 50 -10.03 19.54 -6.57
N SER A 51 -10.38 19.44 -5.29
CA SER A 51 -9.44 19.81 -4.21
C SER A 51 -8.29 18.79 -4.10
N ASN A 52 -8.55 17.51 -4.34
CA ASN A 52 -7.53 16.47 -4.46
C ASN A 52 -6.54 16.78 -5.61
N GLU A 53 -7.03 17.04 -6.83
CA GLU A 53 -6.20 17.38 -7.99
C GLU A 53 -5.35 18.64 -7.76
N LYS A 54 -5.95 19.67 -7.17
CA LYS A 54 -5.24 20.90 -6.83
C LYS A 54 -4.09 20.64 -5.86
N LEU A 55 -4.31 19.81 -4.84
CA LEU A 55 -3.30 19.45 -3.85
C LEU A 55 -2.16 18.63 -4.49
N GLU A 56 -2.49 17.66 -5.35
CA GLU A 56 -1.48 16.87 -6.07
C GLU A 56 -0.60 17.77 -6.96
N ARG A 57 -1.22 18.68 -7.72
CA ARG A 57 -0.50 19.60 -8.60
C ARG A 57 0.49 20.48 -7.84
N LEU A 58 0.06 21.06 -6.71
CA LEU A 58 0.93 21.87 -5.86
C LEU A 58 2.06 21.02 -5.24
N GLY A 59 1.78 19.77 -4.85
CA GLY A 59 2.81 18.85 -4.36
C GLY A 59 3.86 18.53 -5.42
N GLN A 60 3.44 18.28 -6.67
CA GLN A 60 4.35 18.03 -7.79
C GLN A 60 5.23 19.25 -8.10
N GLU A 61 4.67 20.46 -8.00
CA GLU A 61 5.42 21.70 -8.20
C GLU A 61 6.48 21.90 -7.11
N ILE A 62 6.17 21.60 -5.84
CA ILE A 62 7.15 21.63 -4.75
C ILE A 62 8.30 20.64 -5.01
N ILE A 63 7.99 19.42 -5.44
CA ILE A 63 9.01 18.41 -5.79
C ILE A 63 9.88 18.90 -6.95
N GLY A 64 9.29 19.48 -7.99
CA GLY A 64 10.04 20.03 -9.11
C GLY A 64 11.02 21.13 -8.69
N VAL A 65 10.57 22.07 -7.84
CA VAL A 65 11.43 23.13 -7.29
C VAL A 65 12.56 22.53 -6.43
N GLN A 66 12.26 21.60 -5.54
CA GLN A 66 13.25 20.95 -4.68
C GLN A 66 14.31 20.17 -5.49
N SER A 67 13.89 19.44 -6.53
CA SER A 67 14.81 18.71 -7.41
C SER A 67 15.73 19.65 -8.19
N SER A 68 15.19 20.76 -8.73
CA SER A 68 15.99 21.76 -9.48
C SER A 68 17.03 22.48 -8.61
N ASN A 69 16.70 22.72 -7.33
CA ASN A 69 17.65 23.30 -6.37
C ASN A 69 18.75 22.30 -5.98
N THR A 70 18.48 20.99 -6.07
CA THR A 70 19.45 19.93 -5.72
C THR A 70 20.47 19.71 -6.84
N GLU A 71 20.07 19.82 -8.11
CA GLU A 71 20.97 19.68 -9.27
C GLU A 71 22.01 20.82 -9.37
N HIS A 72 21.70 22.01 -8.85
CA HIS A 72 22.64 23.14 -8.80
C HIS A 72 23.56 23.15 -7.57
N SER A 73 23.37 22.24 -6.62
CA SER A 73 24.10 22.19 -5.34
C SER A 73 24.90 20.90 -5.15
N SER A 74 25.64 20.45 -6.17
CA SER A 74 26.58 19.35 -6.01
C SER A 74 27.93 19.82 -5.47
N LEU A 75 28.12 19.81 -4.14
CA LEU A 75 29.39 19.38 -3.53
C LEU A 75 29.36 19.10 -2.02
N TYR A 76 28.29 19.42 -1.28
CA TYR A 76 28.23 19.11 0.15
C TYR A 76 26.87 18.54 0.55
N SER A 77 26.91 17.31 1.06
CA SER A 77 25.91 16.60 1.89
C SER A 77 24.50 17.22 1.95
N VAL A 78 23.55 16.61 1.25
CA VAL A 78 22.11 16.83 1.49
C VAL A 78 21.81 16.44 2.94
N PRO A 79 21.24 17.31 3.78
CA PRO A 79 20.87 16.96 5.15
C PRO A 79 19.74 15.91 5.15
N ASP A 80 19.86 14.87 5.97
CA ASP A 80 18.93 13.72 6.06
C ASP A 80 17.44 14.12 6.16
N THR A 81 17.14 15.24 6.81
CA THR A 81 15.78 15.76 7.02
C THR A 81 15.09 16.27 5.74
N GLN A 82 15.86 16.76 4.77
CA GLN A 82 15.32 17.23 3.49
C GLN A 82 14.96 16.05 2.58
N SER A 83 15.68 14.93 2.71
CA SER A 83 15.34 13.69 2.01
C SER A 83 14.02 13.10 2.50
N ASP A 84 13.82 13.03 3.83
CA ASP A 84 12.62 12.43 4.41
C ASP A 84 11.35 13.22 4.09
N SER A 85 11.41 14.56 4.20
CA SER A 85 10.27 15.42 3.82
C SER A 85 9.88 15.28 2.34
N HIS A 86 10.86 15.17 1.45
CA HIS A 86 10.63 14.92 0.02
C HIS A 86 9.98 13.54 -0.21
N PHE A 87 10.47 12.48 0.43
CA PHE A 87 9.86 11.15 0.34
C PHE A 87 8.41 11.13 0.88
N GLN A 88 8.15 11.81 1.99
CA GLN A 88 6.80 11.92 2.55
C GLN A 88 5.85 12.65 1.60
N LEU A 89 6.30 13.73 0.97
CA LEU A 89 5.50 14.46 -0.01
C LEU A 89 5.21 13.61 -1.26
N MET A 90 6.22 12.91 -1.80
CA MET A 90 6.09 11.99 -2.92
C MET A 90 5.07 10.88 -2.62
N ARG A 91 5.18 10.27 -1.43
CA ARG A 91 4.22 9.28 -0.95
C ARG A 91 2.81 9.84 -0.87
N HIS A 92 2.66 11.07 -0.37
CA HIS A 92 1.36 11.71 -0.25
C HIS A 92 0.72 11.94 -1.63
N ILE A 93 1.48 12.41 -2.61
CA ILE A 93 1.03 12.57 -4.00
C ILE A 93 0.55 11.25 -4.60
N HIS A 94 1.30 10.16 -4.39
CA HIS A 94 0.87 8.83 -4.84
C HIS A 94 -0.46 8.40 -4.21
N LEU A 95 -0.66 8.69 -2.92
CA LEU A 95 -1.93 8.38 -2.25
C LEU A 95 -3.10 9.20 -2.81
N LEU A 96 -2.89 10.48 -3.13
CA LEU A 96 -3.92 11.33 -3.74
C LEU A 96 -4.37 10.78 -5.10
N ARG A 97 -3.42 10.37 -5.95
CA ARG A 97 -3.71 9.74 -7.24
C ARG A 97 -4.45 8.41 -7.06
N HIS A 98 -3.94 7.56 -6.17
CA HIS A 98 -4.57 6.27 -5.89
C HIS A 98 -6.02 6.40 -5.42
N GLU A 99 -6.31 7.44 -4.63
CA GLU A 99 -7.67 7.71 -4.16
C GLU A 99 -8.62 8.10 -5.31
N ARG A 100 -8.15 8.88 -6.29
CA ARG A 100 -8.94 9.19 -7.49
C ARG A 100 -9.15 7.96 -8.37
N ASP A 101 -8.10 7.20 -8.64
CA ASP A 101 -8.17 5.98 -9.44
C ASP A 101 -9.15 4.98 -8.82
N THR A 102 -9.12 4.84 -7.50
CA THR A 102 -10.05 3.98 -6.75
C THR A 102 -11.48 4.49 -6.85
N SER A 103 -11.69 5.80 -6.75
CA SER A 103 -13.01 6.43 -6.89
C SER A 103 -13.58 6.28 -8.31
N ASP A 104 -12.74 6.42 -9.33
CA ASP A 104 -13.13 6.21 -10.72
C ASP A 104 -13.44 4.74 -11.01
N ASP A 105 -12.66 3.78 -10.47
CA ASP A 105 -12.96 2.35 -10.56
C ASP A 105 -14.32 2.03 -9.90
N MET A 106 -14.61 2.61 -8.73
CA MET A 106 -15.93 2.50 -8.07
C MET A 106 -17.05 3.00 -8.99
N LEU A 107 -16.90 4.19 -9.56
CA LEU A 107 -17.92 4.81 -10.40
C LEU A 107 -18.10 4.07 -11.73
N ASN A 108 -17.02 3.56 -12.31
CA ASN A 108 -17.08 2.80 -13.56
C ASN A 108 -17.76 1.43 -13.35
N ARG A 109 -17.55 0.79 -12.19
CA ARG A 109 -18.13 -0.53 -11.90
C ARG A 109 -19.56 -0.47 -11.36
N TYR A 110 -19.84 0.48 -10.48
CA TYR A 110 -21.08 0.53 -9.70
C TYR A 110 -21.95 1.74 -10.03
N GLY A 111 -21.49 2.66 -10.88
CA GLY A 111 -22.19 3.91 -11.25
C GLY A 111 -22.22 4.97 -10.14
N THR A 112 -22.11 4.55 -8.87
CA THR A 112 -22.17 5.42 -7.70
C THR A 112 -21.19 4.98 -6.61
N ILE A 113 -20.75 5.94 -5.80
CA ILE A 113 -20.01 5.73 -4.56
C ILE A 113 -21.03 5.83 -3.42
N SER A 114 -21.19 4.72 -2.69
CA SER A 114 -22.01 4.61 -1.48
C SER A 114 -21.24 3.84 -0.42
N GLY A 115 -21.67 3.92 0.85
CA GLY A 115 -21.01 3.19 1.94
C GLY A 115 -20.87 1.68 1.67
N ASN A 116 -21.91 1.07 1.09
CA ASN A 116 -21.87 -0.36 0.73
C ASN A 116 -20.86 -0.66 -0.38
N VAL A 117 -20.75 0.22 -1.37
CA VAL A 117 -19.77 0.07 -2.47
C VAL A 117 -18.34 0.21 -1.94
N ILE A 118 -18.09 1.15 -1.02
CA ILE A 118 -16.77 1.31 -0.38
C ILE A 118 -16.38 0.05 0.38
N VAL A 119 -17.30 -0.50 1.19
CA VAL A 119 -17.06 -1.74 1.95
C VAL A 119 -16.86 -2.93 1.01
N ALA A 120 -17.67 -3.05 -0.04
CA ALA A 120 -17.55 -4.12 -1.03
C ALA A 120 -16.20 -4.05 -1.77
N GLN A 121 -15.70 -2.86 -2.08
CA GLN A 121 -14.39 -2.69 -2.72
C GLN A 121 -13.24 -3.05 -1.78
N GLN A 122 -13.31 -2.64 -0.51
CA GLN A 122 -12.33 -3.06 0.51
C GLN A 122 -12.32 -4.57 0.69
N TYR A 123 -13.50 -5.20 0.68
CA TYR A 123 -13.63 -6.65 0.74
C TYR A 123 -13.04 -7.33 -0.50
N ALA A 124 -13.35 -6.85 -1.70
CA ALA A 124 -12.81 -7.38 -2.95
C ALA A 124 -11.28 -7.24 -3.04
N GLN A 125 -10.71 -6.13 -2.54
CA GLN A 125 -9.25 -5.97 -2.43
C GLN A 125 -8.63 -6.97 -1.45
N SER A 126 -9.29 -7.18 -0.30
CA SER A 126 -8.88 -8.19 0.69
C SER A 126 -8.92 -9.61 0.12
N GLU A 127 -9.97 -9.96 -0.63
CA GLU A 127 -10.08 -11.26 -1.29
C GLU A 127 -9.00 -11.48 -2.34
N ARG A 128 -8.67 -10.48 -3.16
CA ARG A 128 -7.56 -10.58 -4.13
C ARG A 128 -6.22 -10.81 -3.44
N MET A 129 -5.97 -10.15 -2.30
CA MET A 129 -4.77 -10.42 -1.50
C MET A 129 -4.78 -11.85 -0.96
N LYS A 130 -5.91 -12.33 -0.43
CA LYS A 130 -6.04 -13.71 0.03
C LYS A 130 -5.77 -14.72 -1.09
N GLN A 131 -6.30 -14.50 -2.29
CA GLN A 131 -6.05 -15.35 -3.46
C GLN A 131 -4.57 -15.36 -3.88
N SER A 132 -3.92 -14.19 -3.91
CA SER A 132 -2.48 -14.08 -4.21
C SER A 132 -1.61 -14.82 -3.19
N ILE A 133 -1.96 -14.72 -1.90
CA ILE A 133 -1.26 -15.44 -0.83
C ILE A 133 -1.47 -16.96 -1.01
N TRP A 134 -2.70 -17.39 -1.31
CA TRP A 134 -3.02 -18.79 -1.52
C TRP A 134 -2.24 -19.41 -2.69
N LEU A 135 -2.12 -18.68 -3.80
CA LEU A 135 -1.34 -19.11 -4.96
C LEU A 135 0.15 -19.27 -4.60
N THR A 136 0.69 -18.34 -3.81
CA THR A 136 2.07 -18.41 -3.32
C THR A 136 2.29 -19.65 -2.44
N ILE A 137 1.34 -19.94 -1.55
CA ILE A 137 1.38 -21.13 -0.69
C ILE A 137 1.34 -22.41 -1.53
N CYS A 138 0.48 -22.50 -2.54
CA CYS A 138 0.42 -23.65 -3.45
C CYS A 138 1.75 -23.88 -4.18
N VAL A 139 2.36 -22.82 -4.70
CA VAL A 139 3.66 -22.92 -5.37
C VAL A 139 4.73 -23.45 -4.41
N LEU A 140 4.77 -22.96 -3.17
CA LEU A 140 5.69 -23.46 -2.15
C LEU A 140 5.44 -24.94 -1.85
N ILE A 141 4.19 -25.35 -1.62
CA ILE A 141 3.85 -26.76 -1.35
C ILE A 141 4.31 -27.67 -2.51
N VAL A 142 4.11 -27.26 -3.77
CA VAL A 142 4.53 -28.05 -4.93
C VAL A 142 6.06 -28.19 -4.98
N ILE A 143 6.81 -27.09 -4.74
CA ILE A 143 8.28 -27.12 -4.70
C ILE A 143 8.78 -28.07 -3.60
N PHE A 144 8.18 -28.02 -2.41
CA PHE A 144 8.57 -28.87 -1.30
C PHE A 144 8.17 -30.34 -1.49
N ALA A 145 6.94 -30.60 -1.95
CA ALA A 145 6.48 -31.94 -2.26
C ALA A 145 7.36 -32.60 -3.34
N ALA A 146 7.70 -31.87 -4.41
CA ALA A 146 8.61 -32.35 -5.43
C ALA A 146 10.00 -32.68 -4.84
N LYS A 147 10.54 -31.83 -3.96
CA LYS A 147 11.85 -32.04 -3.35
C LYS A 147 11.88 -33.22 -2.36
N SER A 148 10.89 -33.33 -1.47
CA SER A 148 10.83 -34.41 -0.47
C SER A 148 10.48 -35.77 -1.08
N PHE A 149 9.70 -35.81 -2.17
CA PHE A 149 9.33 -37.06 -2.84
C PHE A 149 10.42 -37.59 -3.78
N LEU A 150 11.22 -36.69 -4.39
CA LEU A 150 12.26 -37.10 -5.35
C LEU A 150 13.62 -37.40 -4.69
N TYR A 151 13.95 -36.84 -3.51
CA TYR A 151 15.27 -37.04 -2.87
C TYR A 151 15.22 -37.13 -1.33
N PRO A 152 14.69 -38.22 -0.74
CA PRO A 152 14.78 -38.42 0.71
C PRO A 152 16.20 -38.87 1.09
N GLN A 153 16.96 -38.08 1.86
CA GLN A 153 18.32 -38.45 2.27
C GLN A 153 18.46 -38.90 3.73
N SER A 154 17.54 -38.53 4.64
CA SER A 154 17.66 -38.89 6.07
C SER A 154 16.36 -38.74 6.89
N PHE A 155 16.29 -39.39 8.06
CA PHE A 155 15.22 -39.22 9.07
C PHE A 155 15.07 -37.75 9.53
N VAL A 156 16.16 -36.99 9.50
CA VAL A 156 16.17 -35.54 9.76
C VAL A 156 15.39 -34.77 8.68
N ASP A 157 15.39 -35.23 7.42
CA ASP A 157 14.59 -34.63 6.35
C ASP A 157 13.08 -34.86 6.57
N VAL A 158 12.69 -36.02 7.12
CA VAL A 158 11.29 -36.33 7.43
C VAL A 158 10.79 -35.45 8.58
N PHE A 159 11.60 -35.27 9.63
CA PHE A 159 11.29 -34.38 10.75
C PHE A 159 11.21 -32.91 10.32
N ASN A 160 12.16 -32.45 9.50
CA ASN A 160 12.16 -31.11 8.91
C ASN A 160 10.95 -30.89 7.99
N THR A 161 10.57 -31.88 7.18
CA THR A 161 9.37 -31.82 6.30
C THR A 161 8.08 -31.71 7.13
N THR A 162 8.01 -32.40 8.27
CA THR A 162 6.85 -32.35 9.18
C THR A 162 6.74 -30.99 9.87
N ILE A 163 7.86 -30.44 10.36
CA ILE A 163 7.91 -29.07 10.90
C ILE A 163 7.54 -28.05 9.81
N PHE A 164 7.99 -28.26 8.57
CA PHE A 164 7.63 -27.43 7.42
C PHE A 164 6.13 -27.44 7.14
N GLY A 165 5.51 -28.62 7.13
CA GLY A 165 4.07 -28.78 6.99
C GLY A 165 3.31 -28.04 8.09
N LEU A 166 3.82 -28.07 9.32
CA LEU A 166 3.25 -27.35 10.46
C LEU A 166 3.38 -25.83 10.32
N ILE A 167 4.53 -25.32 9.87
CA ILE A 167 4.74 -23.89 9.61
C ILE A 167 3.84 -23.42 8.47
N ILE A 168 3.74 -24.18 7.37
CA ILE A 168 2.83 -23.87 6.25
C ILE A 168 1.38 -23.88 6.72
N PHE A 169 0.97 -24.87 7.53
CA PHE A 169 -0.36 -24.94 8.12
C PHE A 169 -0.68 -23.72 9.00
N LEU A 170 0.28 -23.29 9.82
CA LEU A 170 0.17 -22.07 10.63
C LEU A 170 0.08 -20.81 9.75
N ILE A 171 0.85 -20.73 8.67
CA ILE A 171 0.76 -19.62 7.70
C ILE A 171 -0.62 -19.58 7.04
N VAL A 172 -1.16 -20.73 6.62
CA VAL A 172 -2.51 -20.84 6.04
C VAL A 172 -3.57 -20.39 7.06
N TYR A 173 -3.51 -20.91 8.28
CA TYR A 173 -4.45 -20.59 9.36
C TYR A 173 -4.46 -19.09 9.72
N VAL A 174 -3.27 -18.47 9.80
CA VAL A 174 -3.15 -17.03 10.06
C VAL A 174 -3.65 -16.21 8.85
N THR A 175 -3.41 -16.68 7.63
CA THR A 175 -3.87 -16.01 6.40
C THR A 175 -5.40 -16.00 6.29
N GLU A 176 -6.07 -17.11 6.60
CA GLU A 176 -7.54 -17.19 6.57
C GLU A 176 -8.19 -16.24 7.58
N ASN A 177 -7.54 -16.05 8.74
CA ASN A 177 -8.00 -15.20 9.83
C ASN A 177 -7.40 -13.78 9.83
N MET A 178 -6.79 -13.33 8.71
CA MET A 178 -6.23 -11.98 8.60
C MET A 178 -7.32 -10.90 8.78
N GLY A 179 -7.37 -10.31 9.98
CA GLY A 179 -8.32 -9.24 10.33
C GLY A 179 -7.68 -7.91 10.75
N GLY A 180 -6.34 -7.81 10.84
CA GLY A 180 -5.70 -6.56 11.29
C GLY A 180 -4.18 -6.52 11.16
N TYR A 181 -3.60 -5.34 11.39
CA TYR A 181 -2.16 -5.05 11.25
C TYR A 181 -1.25 -6.01 12.04
N ASN A 182 -1.65 -6.38 13.26
CA ASN A 182 -0.87 -7.31 14.10
C ASN A 182 -0.76 -8.71 13.48
N MET A 183 -1.82 -9.19 12.81
CA MET A 183 -1.80 -10.48 12.09
C MET A 183 -0.90 -10.42 10.84
N PHE A 184 -0.83 -9.27 10.17
CA PHE A 184 0.06 -9.05 9.03
C PHE A 184 1.54 -9.04 9.42
N ALA A 185 1.88 -8.42 10.56
CA ALA A 185 3.25 -8.46 11.10
C ALA A 185 3.69 -9.89 11.47
N ILE A 186 2.79 -10.68 12.07
CA ILE A 186 3.03 -12.10 12.39
C ILE A 186 3.23 -12.91 11.10
N TRP A 187 2.43 -12.66 10.07
CA TRP A 187 2.58 -13.30 8.77
C TRP A 187 3.93 -12.98 8.10
N LEU A 188 4.37 -11.73 8.13
CA LEU A 188 5.69 -11.32 7.62
C LEU A 188 6.83 -12.01 8.37
N LEU A 189 6.73 -12.14 9.71
CA LEU A 189 7.72 -12.87 10.51
C LEU A 189 7.78 -14.36 10.14
N LEU A 190 6.63 -14.99 9.91
CA LEU A 190 6.55 -16.40 9.49
C LEU A 190 7.11 -16.62 8.09
N MET A 191 6.84 -15.72 7.14
CA MET A 191 7.41 -15.80 5.78
C MET A 191 8.92 -15.52 5.77
N SER A 192 9.39 -14.58 6.60
CA SER A 192 10.80 -14.27 6.74
C SER A 192 11.59 -15.45 7.35
N SER A 193 11.06 -16.09 8.40
CA SER A 193 11.69 -17.27 8.99
C SER A 193 11.73 -18.46 8.03
N LEU A 194 10.67 -18.63 7.22
CA LEU A 194 10.63 -19.61 6.13
C LEU A 194 11.72 -19.32 5.09
N GLY A 195 11.87 -18.07 4.67
CA GLY A 195 12.88 -17.64 3.71
C GLY A 195 14.31 -17.85 4.22
N VAL A 196 14.60 -17.47 5.46
CA VAL A 196 15.90 -17.69 6.10
C VAL A 196 16.23 -19.17 6.20
N TYR A 197 15.26 -20.01 6.54
CA TYR A 197 15.46 -21.45 6.58
C TYR A 197 15.77 -22.03 5.21
N ILE A 198 15.02 -21.63 4.16
CA ILE A 198 15.29 -22.06 2.78
C ILE A 198 16.69 -21.64 2.34
N PHE A 199 17.07 -20.40 2.61
CA PHE A 199 18.38 -19.86 2.24
C PHE A 199 19.52 -20.59 2.95
N LYS A 200 19.39 -20.81 4.27
CA LYS A 200 20.36 -21.58 5.05
C LYS A 200 20.46 -23.02 4.55
N HIS A 201 19.32 -23.65 4.26
CA HIS A 201 19.32 -25.03 3.77
C HIS A 201 19.88 -25.16 2.35
N MET A 202 19.82 -24.12 1.53
CA MET A 202 20.50 -24.06 0.23
C MET A 202 22.00 -23.80 0.37
N ALA A 203 22.41 -22.95 1.32
CA ALA A 203 23.81 -22.60 1.56
C ALA A 203 24.62 -23.76 2.17
N ASP A 204 24.04 -24.53 3.09
CA ASP A 204 24.68 -25.71 3.69
C ASP A 204 24.82 -26.91 2.71
N ARG A 205 24.34 -26.77 1.46
CA ARG A 205 24.44 -27.81 0.40
C ARG A 205 25.45 -27.45 -0.71
N GLN A 206 26.16 -26.33 -0.61
CA GLN A 206 27.37 -26.05 -1.41
C GLN A 206 28.62 -26.47 -0.63
#